data_AF-A0A351HVC3-F1
#
_entry.id   AF-A0A351HVC3-F1
#
_cell.length_a   1.000
_cell.length_b   1.000
_cell.length_c   1.000
_cell.angle_alpha   90.00
_cell.angle_beta   90.00
_cell.angle_gamma   90.00
#
_symmetry.space_group_name_H-M   'P 1'
#
loop_
_entity.id
_entity.type
_entity.pdbx_description
1 polymer ?
#
loop_
_entity_poly.entity_id
_entity_poly.type
_entity_poly.pdbx_seq_one_letter_code
_entity_poly.pdbx_strand_id
1 'polypeptide(L)'
;ADLVILAIGVVPENALAKKANLKCGPRGHIVTTENYEVINAHTEAVNPDIFAIGDAIEVKDFATKNQTAIPLAWPANRQGRVVADYINGIKTKNVGIQGTAVAKVFSKT
;
A
#
# COMPACT_ATOMS: atom_id res chain seq x y z
N ALA A 1 -2.65 -27.76 -24.56
CA ALA A 1 -2.02 -26.44 -24.48
C ALA A 1 -0.58 -26.64 -24.05
N ASP A 2 0.37 -26.01 -24.73
CA ASP A 2 1.80 -26.25 -24.48
C ASP A 2 2.38 -25.29 -23.41
N LEU A 3 1.65 -24.21 -23.09
CA LEU A 3 1.96 -23.26 -22.01
C LEU A 3 0.66 -22.65 -21.46
N VAL A 4 0.63 -22.41 -20.14
CA VAL A 4 -0.43 -21.66 -19.45
C VAL A 4 0.20 -20.56 -18.61
N ILE A 5 -0.32 -19.32 -18.71
CA ILE A 5 0.11 -18.17 -17.91
C ILE A 5 -1.06 -17.72 -17.03
N LEU A 6 -0.82 -17.58 -15.73
CA LEU A 6 -1.79 -17.07 -14.77
C LEU A 6 -1.50 -15.60 -14.46
N ALA A 7 -2.34 -14.70 -14.97
CA ALA A 7 -2.26 -13.25 -14.75
C ALA A 7 -3.56 -12.71 -14.14
N ILE A 8 -3.98 -13.31 -13.01
CA ILE A 8 -5.30 -13.11 -12.39
C ILE A 8 -5.30 -12.14 -11.20
N GLY A 9 -4.21 -11.36 -11.04
CA GLY A 9 -4.03 -10.40 -9.95
C GLY A 9 -2.99 -10.85 -8.92
N VAL A 10 -2.87 -10.05 -7.86
CA VAL A 10 -1.88 -10.22 -6.79
C VAL A 10 -2.55 -10.11 -5.42
N VAL A 11 -1.91 -10.69 -4.40
CA VAL A 11 -2.30 -10.60 -2.99
C VAL A 11 -1.15 -9.98 -2.19
N PRO A 12 -1.44 -9.20 -1.13
CA PRO A 12 -0.39 -8.60 -0.31
C PRO A 12 0.36 -9.66 0.47
N GLU A 13 1.69 -9.52 0.52
CA GLU A 13 2.50 -10.31 1.44
C GLU A 13 2.31 -9.79 2.87
N ASN A 14 1.63 -10.58 3.70
CA ASN A 14 1.18 -10.16 5.04
C ASN A 14 1.52 -11.18 6.13
N ALA A 15 2.31 -12.22 5.83
CA ALA A 15 2.59 -13.27 6.81
C ALA A 15 3.32 -12.70 8.04
N LEU A 16 4.30 -11.82 7.83
CA LEU A 16 5.02 -11.16 8.93
C LEU A 16 4.11 -10.22 9.72
N ALA A 17 3.32 -9.40 9.02
CA ALA A 17 2.41 -8.45 9.64
C ALA A 17 1.39 -9.15 10.55
N LYS A 18 0.78 -10.24 10.08
CA LYS A 18 -0.15 -11.05 10.88
C LYS A 18 0.53 -11.69 12.09
N LYS A 19 1.72 -12.29 11.92
CA LYS A 19 2.49 -12.86 13.03
C LYS A 19 2.87 -11.82 14.08
N ALA A 20 3.09 -10.58 13.66
CA ALA A 20 3.39 -9.45 14.54
C ALA A 20 2.13 -8.75 15.10
N ASN A 21 0.93 -9.30 14.90
CA ASN A 21 -0.35 -8.72 15.32
C ASN A 21 -0.56 -7.28 14.78
N LEU A 22 -0.18 -7.02 13.53
CA LEU A 22 -0.48 -5.75 12.87
C LEU A 22 -1.88 -5.78 12.24
N LYS A 23 -2.58 -4.66 12.32
CA LYS A 23 -3.93 -4.47 11.79
C LYS A 23 -3.88 -4.64 10.27
N CYS A 24 -4.64 -5.61 9.78
CA CYS A 24 -4.81 -5.86 8.35
C CYS A 24 -6.30 -5.72 8.00
N GLY A 25 -6.58 -5.13 6.85
CA GLY A 25 -7.94 -5.01 6.35
C GLY A 25 -8.52 -6.34 5.87
N PRO A 26 -9.78 -6.35 5.41
CA PRO A 26 -10.50 -7.58 5.04
C PRO A 26 -9.83 -8.36 3.88
N ARG A 27 -9.06 -7.66 3.03
CA ARG A 27 -8.30 -8.25 1.92
C ARG A 27 -6.86 -8.61 2.31
N GLY A 28 -6.48 -8.44 3.57
CA GLY A 28 -5.16 -8.77 4.09
C GLY A 28 -4.08 -7.71 3.86
N HIS A 29 -4.42 -6.55 3.32
CA HIS A 29 -3.50 -5.41 3.22
C HIS A 29 -3.28 -4.79 4.60
N ILE A 30 -2.06 -4.35 4.89
CA ILE A 30 -1.71 -3.74 6.18
C ILE A 30 -2.38 -2.35 6.26
N VAL A 31 -3.03 -2.07 7.38
CA VAL A 31 -3.65 -0.77 7.65
C VAL A 31 -2.61 0.14 8.28
N THR A 32 -2.45 1.34 7.72
CA THR A 32 -1.48 2.32 8.21
C THR A 32 -2.13 3.66 8.52
N THR A 33 -1.39 4.50 9.25
CA THR A 33 -1.71 5.93 9.39
C THR A 33 -1.49 6.68 8.07
N GLU A 34 -1.76 8.00 8.08
CA GLU A 34 -1.47 8.88 6.95
C GLU A 34 0.04 8.98 6.62
N ASN A 35 0.90 8.74 7.61
CA ASN A 35 2.37 8.73 7.47
C ASN A 35 2.94 7.31 7.30
N TYR A 36 2.10 6.31 7.05
CA TYR A 36 2.47 4.91 6.79
C TYR A 36 2.97 4.10 7.99
N GLU A 37 2.77 4.61 9.21
CA GLU A 37 3.06 3.86 10.43
C GLU A 37 2.04 2.72 10.58
N VAL A 38 2.49 1.55 11.04
CA VAL A 38 1.61 0.40 11.24
C VAL A 38 0.82 0.50 12.54
N ILE A 39 -0.32 -0.18 12.59
CA ILE A 39 -1.22 -0.17 13.75
C ILE A 39 -1.27 -1.59 14.34
N ASN A 40 -1.25 -1.72 15.66
CA ASN A 40 -1.46 -3.00 16.32
C ASN A 40 -2.94 -3.42 16.23
N ALA A 41 -3.19 -4.68 15.89
CA ALA A 41 -4.54 -5.22 15.68
C ALA A 41 -5.36 -5.35 16.98
N HIS A 42 -4.70 -5.53 18.14
CA HIS A 42 -5.36 -5.75 19.42
C HIS A 42 -5.53 -4.45 20.21
N THR A 43 -4.47 -3.65 20.31
CA THR A 43 -4.48 -2.42 21.12
C THR A 43 -4.92 -1.19 20.35
N GLU A 44 -5.00 -1.29 19.02
CA GLU A 44 -5.23 -0.16 18.11
C GLU A 44 -4.19 0.98 18.21
N ALA A 45 -3.08 0.73 18.91
CA ALA A 45 -2.00 1.69 19.04
C ALA A 45 -1.15 1.74 17.76
N VAL A 46 -0.72 2.95 17.40
CA VAL A 46 0.27 3.18 16.33
C VAL A 46 1.65 2.75 16.83
N ASN A 47 2.39 2.01 16.02
CA ASN A 47 3.81 1.76 16.28
C ASN A 47 4.66 2.75 15.46
N PRO A 48 5.31 3.74 16.11
CA PRO A 48 6.04 4.80 15.42
C PRO A 48 7.36 4.31 14.78
N ASP A 49 7.84 3.12 15.13
CA ASP A 49 9.13 2.59 14.67
C ASP A 49 9.00 1.67 13.45
N ILE A 50 7.77 1.33 13.04
CA ILE A 50 7.50 0.39 11.95
C ILE A 50 6.58 1.03 10.93
N PHE A 51 7.02 1.02 9.67
CA PHE A 51 6.30 1.55 8.53
C PHE A 51 5.99 0.45 7.52
N ALA A 52 4.88 0.58 6.81
CA ALA A 52 4.52 -0.29 5.69
C ALA A 52 4.12 0.56 4.47
N ILE A 53 4.59 0.19 3.28
CA ILE A 53 4.33 0.90 2.03
C ILE A 53 4.14 -0.08 0.87
N GLY A 54 3.84 0.44 -0.30
CA GLY A 54 3.74 -0.30 -1.56
C GLY A 54 2.52 -1.19 -1.61
N ASP A 55 2.65 -2.31 -2.31
CA ASP A 55 1.53 -3.22 -2.61
C ASP A 55 1.01 -3.97 -1.37
N ALA A 56 1.74 -3.90 -0.25
CA ALA A 56 1.38 -4.53 1.00
C ALA A 56 0.28 -3.78 1.78
N ILE A 57 0.08 -2.48 1.53
CA ILE A 57 -0.80 -1.63 2.35
C ILE A 57 -2.14 -1.32 1.68
N GLU A 58 -3.10 -0.90 2.51
CA GLU A 58 -4.27 -0.18 2.04
C GLU A 58 -3.90 1.28 1.77
N VAL A 59 -4.53 1.85 0.75
CA VAL A 59 -4.35 3.23 0.35
C VAL A 59 -5.69 3.93 0.23
N LYS A 60 -5.70 5.23 0.47
CA LYS A 60 -6.90 6.04 0.30
C LYS A 60 -7.07 6.41 -1.18
N ASP A 61 -8.18 5.98 -1.76
CA ASP A 61 -8.57 6.40 -3.09
C ASP A 61 -8.87 7.90 -3.11
N PHE A 62 -8.30 8.61 -4.08
CA PHE A 62 -8.42 10.06 -4.15
C PHE A 62 -9.86 10.53 -4.44
N ALA A 63 -10.62 9.80 -5.26
CA ALA A 63 -11.95 10.22 -5.69
C ALA A 63 -13.02 9.90 -4.64
N THR A 64 -13.09 8.64 -4.23
CA THR A 64 -14.10 8.07 -3.33
C THR A 64 -13.77 8.27 -1.86
N LYS A 65 -12.50 8.56 -1.52
CA LYS A 65 -11.97 8.63 -0.15
C LYS A 65 -12.03 7.32 0.64
N ASN A 66 -12.41 6.22 0.00
CA ASN A 66 -12.44 4.90 0.60
C ASN A 66 -11.04 4.27 0.66
N GLN A 67 -10.85 3.34 1.59
CA GLN A 67 -9.66 2.48 1.60
C GLN A 67 -9.75 1.46 0.46
N THR A 68 -8.65 1.26 -0.24
CA THR A 68 -8.52 0.34 -1.38
C THR A 68 -7.10 -0.19 -1.50
N ALA A 69 -6.83 -0.99 -2.53
CA ALA A 69 -5.50 -1.48 -2.88
C ALA A 69 -5.21 -1.15 -4.35
N ILE A 70 -4.10 -0.45 -4.60
CA ILE A 70 -3.66 -0.03 -5.93
C ILE A 70 -2.19 -0.43 -6.10
N PRO A 71 -1.90 -1.66 -6.53
CA PRO A 71 -0.54 -2.17 -6.63
C PRO A 71 0.16 -1.60 -7.88
N LEU A 72 0.81 -0.45 -7.72
CA LEU A 72 1.51 0.27 -8.79
C LEU A 72 2.86 0.77 -8.28
N ALA A 73 3.87 0.72 -9.16
CA ALA A 73 5.25 1.07 -8.81
C ALA A 73 5.43 2.56 -8.46
N TRP A 74 4.74 3.47 -9.15
CA TRP A 74 4.89 4.91 -8.89
C TRP A 74 4.41 5.30 -7.48
N PRO A 75 3.21 4.89 -7.02
CA PRO A 75 2.83 5.10 -5.63
C PRO A 75 3.81 4.50 -4.62
N ALA A 76 4.29 3.27 -4.84
CA ALA A 76 5.24 2.62 -3.93
C ALA A 76 6.53 3.44 -3.73
N ASN A 77 7.11 3.94 -4.83
CA ASN A 77 8.31 4.80 -4.77
C ASN A 77 8.05 6.11 -4.02
N ARG A 78 6.90 6.75 -4.28
CA ARG A 78 6.53 8.00 -3.61
C ARG A 78 6.28 7.80 -2.12
N GLN A 79 5.64 6.70 -1.74
CA GLN A 79 5.42 6.33 -0.36
C GLN A 79 6.76 6.16 0.38
N GLY A 80 7.73 5.47 -0.22
CA GLY A 80 9.07 5.33 0.37
C GLY A 80 9.77 6.68 0.58
N ARG A 81 9.69 7.59 -0.40
CA ARG A 81 10.21 8.96 -0.25
C ARG A 81 9.54 9.72 0.89
N VAL A 82 8.21 9.61 1.00
CA VAL A 82 7.42 10.27 2.05
C VAL A 82 7.76 9.72 3.43
N VAL A 83 7.90 8.40 3.58
CA VAL A 83 8.36 7.79 4.84
C VAL A 83 9.75 8.30 5.22
N ALA A 84 10.67 8.36 4.26
CA ALA A 84 12.01 8.90 4.53
C ALA A 84 11.98 10.38 4.97
N ASP A 85 11.15 11.21 4.34
CA ASP A 85 10.94 12.60 4.78
C ASP A 85 10.38 12.67 6.20
N TYR A 86 9.35 11.87 6.48
CA TYR A 86 8.69 11.83 7.78
C TYR A 86 9.67 11.46 8.90
N ILE A 87 10.49 10.42 8.69
CA ILE A 87 11.56 10.00 9.62
C ILE A 87 12.57 11.14 9.88
N ASN A 88 12.85 11.98 8.87
CA ASN A 88 13.77 13.11 8.98
C ASN A 88 13.09 14.42 9.46
N GLY A 89 11.85 14.36 9.95
CA GLY A 89 11.12 15.53 10.47
C GLY A 89 10.65 16.50 9.39
N ILE A 90 10.67 16.10 8.12
CA ILE A 90 10.18 16.91 7.01
C ILE A 90 8.66 16.70 6.88
N LYS A 91 7.91 17.80 6.93
CA LYS A 91 6.44 17.73 6.80
C LYS A 91 6.04 17.28 5.40
N THR A 92 5.38 16.12 5.34
CA THR A 92 4.79 15.57 4.12
C THR A 92 3.31 15.33 4.29
N LYS A 93 2.55 15.33 3.18
CA LYS A 93 1.12 15.02 3.19
C LYS A 93 0.83 13.88 2.23
N ASN A 94 0.16 12.84 2.73
CA ASN A 94 -0.47 11.85 1.88
C ASN A 94 -1.74 12.45 1.26
N VAL A 95 -1.76 12.55 -0.07
CA VAL A 95 -2.89 13.11 -0.81
C VAL A 95 -3.86 12.05 -1.33
N GLY A 96 -3.58 10.77 -1.09
CA GLY A 96 -4.29 9.65 -1.70
C GLY A 96 -3.77 9.32 -3.10
N ILE A 97 -4.33 8.27 -3.69
CA ILE A 97 -3.92 7.73 -5.00
C ILE A 97 -5.14 7.68 -5.92
N GLN A 98 -4.97 8.12 -7.17
CA GLN A 98 -6.04 8.14 -8.17
C GLN A 98 -6.17 6.84 -8.97
N GLY A 99 -5.17 5.94 -8.91
CA GLY A 99 -5.15 4.73 -9.72
C GLY A 99 -4.74 4.97 -11.18
N THR A 100 -4.06 6.08 -11.47
CA THR A 100 -3.53 6.37 -12.80
C THR A 100 -2.61 5.26 -13.27
N ALA A 101 -2.99 4.59 -14.36
CA ALA A 101 -2.24 3.52 -14.99
C ALA A 101 -2.36 3.62 -16.51
N VAL A 102 -1.38 3.07 -17.21
CA VAL A 102 -1.36 2.97 -18.67
C VAL A 102 -0.75 1.62 -19.07
N ALA A 103 -1.28 1.02 -20.13
CA ALA A 103 -0.75 -0.21 -20.70
C ALA A 103 -0.73 -0.09 -22.23
N LYS A 104 0.39 -0.47 -22.85
CA LYS A 104 0.50 -0.56 -24.30
C LYS A 104 -0.17 -1.83 -24.79
N VAL A 105 -1.06 -1.71 -25.77
CA VAL A 105 -1.76 -2.85 -26.38
C VAL A 105 -1.58 -2.78 -27.89
N PHE A 106 -0.66 -3.60 -28.42
CA PHE A 106 -0.21 -3.57 -29.82
C PHE A 106 0.27 -2.17 -30.25
N SER A 107 -0.40 -1.55 -31.21
CA SER A 107 -0.13 -0.21 -31.73
C SER A 107 -0.82 0.91 -30.93
N LYS A 108 -1.61 0.57 -29.91
CA LYS A 108 -2.28 1.54 -29.05
C LYS A 108 -1.50 1.77 -27.76
N THR A 109 -1.51 3.03 -27.33
CA THR A 109 -1.19 3.48 -25.98
C THR A 109 -2.44 4.14 -25.42
#